data_AF-A0A2X4HBL1-F1
#
_entry.id   AF-A0A2X4HBL1-F1
#
_cell.length_a   1.000
_cell.length_b   1.000
_cell.length_c   1.000
_cell.angle_alpha   90.00
_cell.angle_beta   90.00
_cell.angle_gamma   90.00
#
_symmetry.space_group_name_H-M   'P 1'
#
loop_
_entity.id
_entity.type
_entity.pdbx_description
1 polymer ?
#
loop_
_entity_poly.entity_id
_entity_poly.type
_entity_poly.pdbx_seq_one_letter_code
_entity_poly.pdbx_strand_id
1 'polypeptide(L)'
;MITYKLIALLFIVLTPLFSQIMVKLFRLERYGIKFPDLAFVLFALEIALVSGKFYDNNLLPYYFIVLSLLAIAISLTLVMKSQKFHYPRFFKLFWRIGFLITLFAYLVLVILIFSTKV
;
A
#
# COMPACT_ATOMS: atom_id res chain seq x y z
N MET A 1 -23.63 8.37 1.87
CA MET A 1 -22.33 9.06 1.81
C MET A 1 -21.54 8.84 3.10
N ILE A 2 -22.05 9.26 4.26
CA ILE A 2 -21.33 9.16 5.56
C ILE A 2 -20.91 7.74 5.94
N THR A 3 -21.74 6.73 5.67
CA THR A 3 -21.44 5.31 5.94
C THR A 3 -20.21 4.83 5.18
N TYR A 4 -20.04 5.20 3.90
CA TYR A 4 -18.86 4.85 3.12
C TYR A 4 -17.59 5.56 3.61
N LYS A 5 -17.71 6.81 4.08
CA LYS A 5 -16.58 7.54 4.70
C LYS A 5 -16.13 6.86 5.99
N LEU A 6 -17.08 6.40 6.82
CA LEU A 6 -16.80 5.64 8.05
C LEU A 6 -16.18 4.26 7.75
N ILE A 7 -16.65 3.56 6.72
CA ILE A 7 -16.06 2.28 6.29
C ILE A 7 -14.60 2.49 5.83
N ALA A 8 -14.33 3.52 5.03
CA ALA A 8 -12.97 3.86 4.59
C ALA A 8 -12.05 4.20 5.77
N LEU A 9 -12.57 4.91 6.78
CA LEU A 9 -11.84 5.15 8.03
C LEU A 9 -11.53 3.84 8.78
N LEU A 10 -12.50 2.92 8.84
CA LEU A 10 -12.36 1.64 9.53
C LEU A 10 -11.25 0.76 8.91
N PHE A 11 -11.10 0.81 7.58
CA PHE A 11 -10.09 0.03 6.86
C PHE A 11 -8.65 0.35 7.28
N ILE A 12 -8.36 1.56 7.73
CA ILE A 12 -7.02 1.92 8.25
C ILE A 12 -6.56 0.94 9.33
N VAL A 13 -7.47 0.49 10.20
CA VAL A 13 -7.19 -0.44 11.29
C VAL A 13 -7.52 -1.88 10.90
N LEU A 14 -8.60 -2.10 10.15
CA LEU A 14 -9.07 -3.43 9.80
C LEU A 14 -8.10 -4.14 8.85
N THR A 15 -7.53 -3.44 7.89
CA THR A 15 -6.65 -4.00 6.86
C THR A 15 -5.32 -4.54 7.42
N PRO A 16 -4.58 -3.83 8.29
CA PRO A 16 -3.41 -4.41 8.94
C PRO A 16 -3.75 -5.55 9.89
N LEU A 17 -4.88 -5.48 10.61
CA LEU A 17 -5.35 -6.58 11.47
C LEU A 17 -5.67 -7.83 10.64
N PHE A 18 -6.42 -7.67 9.55
CA PHE A 18 -6.79 -8.74 8.65
C PHE A 18 -5.54 -9.36 8.02
N SER A 19 -4.60 -8.54 7.55
CA SER A 19 -3.32 -9.01 7.03
C SER A 19 -2.55 -9.84 8.07
N GLN A 20 -2.50 -9.40 9.32
CA GLN A 20 -1.82 -10.13 10.38
C GLN A 20 -2.48 -11.49 10.67
N ILE A 21 -3.82 -11.54 10.69
CA ILE A 21 -4.58 -12.78 10.88
C ILE A 21 -4.31 -13.74 9.72
N MET A 22 -4.38 -13.26 8.48
CA MET A 22 -4.13 -14.06 7.29
C MET A 22 -2.71 -14.64 7.25
N VAL A 23 -1.70 -13.83 7.57
CA VAL A 23 -0.31 -14.30 7.60
C VAL A 23 -0.11 -15.42 8.63
N LYS A 24 -0.74 -15.30 9.81
CA LYS A 24 -0.69 -16.34 10.85
C LYS A 24 -1.49 -17.59 10.46
N LEU A 25 -2.69 -17.42 9.92
CA LEU A 25 -3.60 -18.50 9.57
C LEU A 25 -2.99 -19.45 8.54
N PHE A 26 -2.40 -18.89 7.48
CA PHE A 26 -1.80 -19.65 6.39
C PHE A 26 -0.29 -19.89 6.57
N ARG A 27 0.29 -19.46 7.70
CA ARG A 27 1.73 -19.58 8.00
C ARG A 27 2.64 -19.02 6.89
N LEU A 28 2.24 -17.88 6.30
CA LEU A 28 2.97 -17.21 5.20
C LEU A 28 4.40 -16.79 5.58
N GLU A 29 4.67 -16.68 6.88
CA GLU A 29 6.00 -16.41 7.41
C GLU A 29 7.02 -17.47 6.96
N ARG A 30 6.59 -18.72 6.74
CA ARG A 30 7.45 -19.80 6.22
C ARG A 30 7.99 -19.50 4.81
N TYR A 31 7.24 -18.73 4.03
CA TYR A 31 7.62 -18.30 2.67
C TYR A 31 8.30 -16.93 2.66
N GLY A 32 8.58 -16.35 3.82
CA GLY A 32 9.21 -15.03 3.94
C GLY A 32 8.26 -13.84 3.67
N ILE A 33 6.98 -14.11 3.48
CA ILE A 33 5.93 -13.09 3.33
C ILE A 33 5.48 -12.68 4.73
N LYS A 34 5.57 -11.40 5.04
CA LYS A 34 5.16 -10.83 6.33
C LYS A 34 3.87 -10.02 6.17
N PHE A 35 3.27 -9.64 7.29
CA PHE A 35 2.05 -8.81 7.30
C PHE A 35 2.13 -7.53 6.45
N PRO A 36 3.26 -6.79 6.34
CA PRO A 36 3.30 -5.56 5.54
C PRO A 36 3.16 -5.86 4.06
N ASP A 37 3.61 -7.03 3.61
CA ASP A 37 3.59 -7.41 2.19
C ASP A 37 2.14 -7.64 1.74
N LEU A 38 1.36 -8.35 2.55
CA LEU A 38 -0.05 -8.59 2.29
C LEU A 38 -0.89 -7.31 2.50
N ALA A 39 -0.59 -6.53 3.53
CA ALA A 39 -1.29 -5.26 3.78
C ALA A 39 -1.06 -4.25 2.66
N PHE A 40 0.12 -4.23 2.04
CA PHE A 40 0.41 -3.42 0.86
C PHE A 40 -0.56 -3.72 -0.29
N VAL A 41 -0.74 -5.01 -0.62
CA VAL A 41 -1.65 -5.43 -1.71
C VAL A 41 -3.08 -5.02 -1.39
N LEU A 42 -3.52 -5.26 -0.15
CA LEU A 42 -4.87 -4.93 0.29
C LEU A 42 -5.13 -3.42 0.24
N PHE A 43 -4.21 -2.60 0.75
CA PHE A 43 -4.33 -1.15 0.67
C PHE A 43 -4.32 -0.64 -0.79
N ALA A 44 -3.52 -1.23 -1.67
CA ALA A 44 -3.53 -0.86 -3.09
C ALA A 44 -4.90 -1.13 -3.75
N LEU A 45 -5.53 -2.27 -3.44
CA LEU A 45 -6.87 -2.61 -3.90
C LEU A 45 -7.92 -1.66 -3.31
N GLU A 46 -7.80 -1.33 -2.02
CA GLU A 46 -8.70 -0.39 -1.36
C GLU A 46 -8.60 1.02 -1.95
N ILE A 47 -7.39 1.50 -2.26
CA ILE A 47 -7.20 2.78 -2.96
C ILE A 47 -8.00 2.75 -4.26
N ALA A 48 -7.84 1.71 -5.08
CA ALA A 48 -8.54 1.58 -6.36
C ALA A 48 -10.07 1.60 -6.23
N LEU A 49 -10.61 0.85 -5.26
CA LEU A 49 -12.05 0.74 -5.04
C LEU A 49 -12.66 2.01 -4.42
N VAL A 50 -11.97 2.60 -3.46
CA VAL A 50 -12.43 3.79 -2.75
C VAL A 50 -12.33 5.01 -3.66
N SER A 51 -11.20 5.22 -4.37
CA SER A 51 -11.09 6.38 -5.25
C SER A 51 -12.09 6.33 -6.40
N GLY A 52 -12.33 5.16 -7.00
CA GLY A 52 -13.34 5.01 -8.06
C GLY A 52 -14.79 5.25 -7.61
N LYS A 53 -15.06 5.25 -6.30
CA LYS A 53 -16.41 5.49 -5.75
C LYS A 53 -16.65 6.95 -5.35
N PHE A 54 -15.59 7.68 -4.99
CA PHE A 54 -15.68 9.05 -4.47
C PHE A 54 -15.21 10.12 -5.47
N TYR A 55 -14.45 9.74 -6.50
CA TYR A 55 -13.91 10.65 -7.51
C TYR A 55 -14.19 10.13 -8.92
N ASP A 56 -14.59 11.02 -9.84
CA ASP A 56 -14.76 10.68 -11.26
C ASP A 56 -13.44 10.29 -11.92
N ASN A 57 -12.34 10.91 -11.47
CA ASN A 57 -10.98 10.54 -11.87
C ASN A 57 -10.36 9.61 -10.82
N ASN A 58 -10.07 8.39 -11.23
CA ASN A 58 -9.45 7.40 -10.36
C ASN A 58 -8.04 7.87 -9.94
N LEU A 59 -7.72 7.85 -8.65
CA LEU A 59 -6.40 8.28 -8.11
C LEU A 59 -5.28 7.24 -8.33
N LEU A 60 -5.66 6.08 -8.86
CA LEU A 60 -4.82 4.93 -9.13
C LEU A 60 -3.59 5.23 -10.02
N PRO A 61 -3.70 6.02 -11.12
CA PRO A 61 -2.54 6.36 -11.96
C PRO A 61 -1.47 7.16 -11.19
N TYR A 62 -1.89 8.13 -10.36
CA TYR A 62 -0.97 8.91 -9.54
C TYR A 62 -0.25 8.03 -8.51
N TYR A 63 -0.98 7.10 -7.91
CA TYR A 63 -0.41 6.12 -6.99
C TYR A 63 0.64 5.21 -7.68
N PHE A 64 0.39 4.76 -8.91
CA PHE A 64 1.38 3.98 -9.66
C PHE A 64 2.63 4.78 -10.03
N ILE A 65 2.50 6.07 -10.32
CA ILE A 65 3.65 6.95 -10.55
C ILE A 65 4.53 6.99 -9.29
N VAL A 66 3.93 7.16 -8.11
CA VAL A 66 4.67 7.18 -6.83
C VAL A 66 5.37 5.84 -6.59
N LEU A 67 4.71 4.70 -6.84
CA LEU A 67 5.35 3.38 -6.74
C LEU A 67 6.50 3.19 -7.71
N SER A 68 6.36 3.72 -8.93
CA SER A 68 7.39 3.63 -9.97
C SER A 68 8.62 4.46 -9.58
N LEU A 69 8.42 5.66 -9.04
CA LEU A 69 9.50 6.48 -8.48
C LEU A 69 10.18 5.78 -7.30
N LEU A 70 9.41 5.13 -6.42
CA LEU A 70 9.98 4.33 -5.33
C LEU A 70 10.81 3.16 -5.87
N ALA A 71 10.34 2.44 -6.89
CA ALA A 71 11.09 1.36 -7.51
C ALA A 71 12.43 1.86 -8.09
N ILE A 72 12.41 3.01 -8.78
CA ILE A 72 13.63 3.65 -9.32
C ILE A 72 14.58 4.07 -8.19
N ALA A 73 14.07 4.67 -7.11
CA ALA A 73 14.91 5.07 -5.98
C ALA A 73 15.57 3.86 -5.30
N ILE A 74 14.82 2.76 -5.12
CA ILE A 74 15.35 1.52 -4.53
C ILE A 74 16.39 0.87 -5.46
N SER A 75 16.14 0.86 -6.78
CA SER A 75 17.09 0.28 -7.73
C SER A 75 18.41 1.06 -7.74
N LEU A 76 18.34 2.39 -7.81
CA LEU A 76 19.52 3.26 -7.75
C LEU A 76 20.31 3.07 -6.45
N THR A 77 19.64 3.10 -5.30
CA THR A 77 20.31 2.92 -4.00
C THR A 77 20.98 1.55 -3.88
N LEU A 78 20.39 0.49 -4.43
CA LEU A 78 20.97 -0.85 -4.40
C LEU A 78 22.21 -0.95 -5.30
N VAL A 79 22.15 -0.38 -6.52
CA VAL A 79 23.28 -0.35 -7.46
C VAL A 79 24.44 0.48 -6.91
N MET A 80 24.16 1.70 -6.43
CA MET A 80 25.20 2.60 -5.90
C MET A 80 25.92 1.99 -4.69
N LYS A 81 25.19 1.36 -3.77
CA LYS A 81 25.79 0.82 -2.54
C LYS A 81 26.44 -0.55 -2.70
N SER A 82 25.82 -1.46 -3.45
CA SER A 82 26.26 -2.87 -3.49
C SER A 82 27.02 -3.24 -4.77
N GLN A 83 27.03 -2.38 -5.80
CA GLN A 83 27.63 -2.62 -7.13
C GLN A 83 27.15 -3.91 -7.82
N LYS A 84 26.19 -4.63 -7.22
CA LYS A 84 25.55 -5.86 -7.69
C LYS A 84 24.07 -5.77 -7.36
N PHE A 85 23.22 -6.04 -8.35
CA PHE A 85 21.78 -6.03 -8.18
C PHE A 85 21.28 -7.40 -7.73
N HIS A 86 20.70 -7.47 -6.52
CA HIS A 86 20.14 -8.71 -5.97
C HIS A 86 18.62 -8.64 -5.88
N TYR A 87 17.91 -9.34 -6.78
CA TYR A 87 16.45 -9.29 -6.91
C TYR A 87 15.69 -9.56 -5.60
N PRO A 88 16.00 -10.61 -4.81
CA PRO A 88 15.30 -10.85 -3.54
C PRO A 88 15.43 -9.69 -2.55
N ARG A 89 16.54 -8.95 -2.61
CA ARG A 89 16.78 -7.80 -1.72
C ARG A 89 15.98 -6.58 -2.18
N PHE A 90 15.90 -6.35 -3.49
CA PHE A 90 15.05 -5.32 -4.08
C PHE A 90 13.59 -5.53 -3.67
N PHE A 91 13.02 -6.71 -3.93
CA PHE A 91 11.62 -6.98 -3.60
C PHE A 91 11.38 -6.80 -2.09
N LYS A 92 12.24 -7.36 -1.23
CA LYS A 92 12.07 -7.21 0.22
C LYS A 92 12.07 -5.74 0.67
N LEU A 93 12.88 -4.87 0.07
CA LEU A 93 12.85 -3.43 0.36
C LEU A 93 11.61 -2.75 -0.23
N PHE A 94 11.30 -3.05 -1.50
CA PHE A 94 10.14 -2.51 -2.20
C PHE A 94 8.85 -2.79 -1.43
N TRP A 95 8.63 -4.02 -0.99
CA TRP A 95 7.44 -4.37 -0.23
C TRP A 95 7.36 -3.66 1.13
N ARG A 96 8.49 -3.49 1.83
CA ARG A 96 8.52 -2.87 3.18
C ARG A 96 8.30 -1.36 3.11
N ILE A 97 9.01 -0.67 2.22
CA ILE A 97 8.89 0.79 2.07
C ILE A 97 7.60 1.11 1.30
N GLY A 98 7.28 0.32 0.27
CA GLY A 98 6.02 0.40 -0.47
C GLY A 98 4.82 0.33 0.46
N PHE A 99 4.82 -0.60 1.44
CA PHE A 99 3.78 -0.65 2.47
C PHE A 99 3.57 0.68 3.21
N LEU A 100 4.66 1.31 3.65
CA LEU A 100 4.58 2.60 4.36
C LEU A 100 4.02 3.69 3.45
N ILE A 101 4.45 3.73 2.18
CA ILE A 101 3.93 4.69 1.20
C ILE A 101 2.46 4.44 0.90
N THR A 102 2.02 3.19 0.73
CA THR A 102 0.59 2.86 0.54
C THR A 102 -0.26 3.27 1.72
N LEU A 103 0.21 3.00 2.93
CA LEU A 103 -0.52 3.35 4.14
C LEU A 103 -0.66 4.87 4.24
N PHE A 104 0.42 5.60 3.96
CA PHE A 104 0.37 7.06 3.91
C PHE A 104 -0.55 7.58 2.80
N ALA A 105 -0.47 7.02 1.59
CA ALA A 105 -1.34 7.39 0.48
C ALA A 105 -2.82 7.13 0.80
N TYR A 106 -3.13 6.01 1.46
CA TYR A 106 -4.48 5.71 1.90
C TYR A 106 -4.97 6.67 2.99
N LEU A 107 -4.11 7.06 3.95
CA LEU A 107 -4.44 8.09 4.93
C LEU A 107 -4.78 9.42 4.26
N VAL A 108 -3.99 9.85 3.29
CA VAL A 108 -4.26 11.06 2.50
C VAL A 108 -5.59 10.93 1.76
N LEU A 109 -5.86 9.78 1.13
CA LEU A 109 -7.14 9.51 0.45
C LEU A 109 -8.32 9.65 1.41
N VAL A 110 -8.23 9.08 2.62
CA VAL A 110 -9.28 9.20 3.63
C VAL A 110 -9.48 10.66 4.04
N ILE A 111 -8.40 11.41 4.32
CA ILE A 111 -8.50 12.85 4.65
C ILE A 111 -9.19 13.62 3.53
N LEU A 112 -8.83 13.37 2.27
CA LEU A 112 -9.44 14.01 1.12
C LEU A 112 -10.93 13.70 1.01
N ILE A 113 -11.35 12.46 1.28
CA ILE A 113 -12.77 12.04 1.27
C ILE A 113 -13.59 12.73 2.37
N PHE A 114 -12.98 12.97 3.53
CA PHE A 114 -13.63 13.71 4.62
C PHE A 114 -13.65 15.23 4.34
N SER A 115 -12.64 15.75 3.65
CA SER A 115 -12.57 17.16 3.25
C SER A 115 -13.48 17.48 2.07
N THR A 116 -13.79 16.52 1.19
CA THR A 116 -14.74 16.73 0.11
C THR A 116 -16.15 16.84 0.69
N LYS A 117 -16.74 18.03 0.50
CA LYS A 117 -18.13 18.34 0.82
C LYS A 117 -19.05 17.66 -0.20
N VAL A 118 -19.18 16.35 -0.08
CA VAL A 118 -20.27 15.54 -0.65
C VAL A 118 -21.02 14.89 0.49
#